data_AF-A0A959M075-F1
#
_entry.id   AF-A0A959M075-F1
#
_cell.length_a   1.000
_cell.length_b   1.000
_cell.length_c   1.000
_cell.angle_alpha   90.00
_cell.angle_beta   90.00
_cell.angle_gamma   90.00
#
_symmetry.space_group_name_H-M   'P 1'
#
loop_
_entity.id
_entity.type
_entity.pdbx_description
1 polymer ?
#
loop_
_entity_poly.entity_id
_entity_poly.type
_entity_poly.pdbx_seq_one_letter_code
_entity_poly.pdbx_strand_id
1 'polypeptide(L)'
;YYTDLYRDEVRSGLISDTLAAPNQVFPTGPAPEDIIAHNGKLYIANSGFGDYRKEVKNAGTLQILDPITGTSEYIHIGPNLVQLSINKTENYIACGYLNTPSAVVKGELGGIKFVDLTTNNILREMPLKDFSDVVLNESTGAIYYLSDGGLYVFPHINSRAIPQLILENKTKDVWYSLGIDGTNSELWIGNARNYQSDGEVIVVSPNGAILHNIPVGKNPRKVVGY
;
A
#
# COMPACT_ATOMS: atom_id res chain seq x y z
N TYR A 1 -1.74 12.41 -12.00
CA TYR A 1 -1.40 11.10 -12.57
C TYR A 1 -2.30 10.06 -11.93
N TYR A 2 -2.67 9.02 -12.65
CA TYR A 2 -3.44 7.89 -12.15
C TYR A 2 -3.00 6.62 -12.87
N THR A 3 -3.16 5.47 -12.22
CA THR A 3 -2.88 4.16 -12.81
C THR A 3 -4.10 3.66 -13.58
N ASP A 4 -3.86 2.99 -14.71
CA ASP A 4 -4.85 2.20 -15.43
C ASP A 4 -4.44 0.74 -15.32
N LEU A 5 -5.03 0.06 -14.33
CA LEU A 5 -4.70 -1.31 -13.96
C LEU A 5 -4.83 -2.28 -15.13
N TYR A 6 -5.82 -2.09 -16.01
CA TYR A 6 -6.12 -3.01 -17.11
C TYR A 6 -5.30 -2.75 -18.36
N ARG A 7 -4.66 -1.57 -18.46
CA ARG A 7 -3.81 -1.20 -19.58
C ARG A 7 -2.32 -1.24 -19.26
N ASP A 8 -1.94 -1.47 -18.00
CA ASP A 8 -0.55 -1.42 -17.53
C ASP A 8 0.11 -0.08 -17.82
N GLU A 9 -0.60 0.99 -17.45
CA GLU A 9 -0.20 2.35 -17.75
C GLU A 9 -0.35 3.27 -16.56
N VAL A 10 0.48 4.31 -16.54
CA VAL A 10 0.21 5.55 -15.82
C VAL A 10 -0.19 6.62 -16.81
N ARG A 11 -1.24 7.36 -16.46
CA ARG A 11 -1.84 8.41 -17.29
C ARG A 11 -1.80 9.74 -16.56
N SER A 12 -1.58 10.82 -17.30
CA SER A 12 -1.74 12.19 -16.78
C SER A 12 -3.01 12.82 -17.34
N GLY A 13 -3.79 13.49 -16.50
CA GLY A 13 -5.09 14.05 -16.87
C GLY A 13 -5.99 14.30 -15.66
N LEU A 14 -7.19 14.78 -15.92
CA LEU A 14 -8.24 14.96 -14.91
C LEU A 14 -8.91 13.62 -14.62
N ILE A 15 -8.92 13.21 -13.35
CA ILE A 15 -9.56 11.95 -12.95
C ILE A 15 -11.09 11.98 -13.09
N SER A 16 -11.68 13.18 -13.09
CA SER A 16 -13.13 13.39 -13.23
C SER A 16 -13.66 13.07 -14.63
N ASP A 17 -12.78 12.92 -15.62
CA ASP A 17 -13.14 12.58 -17.00
C ASP A 17 -12.18 11.52 -17.54
N THR A 18 -12.35 10.28 -17.07
CA THR A 18 -11.54 9.13 -17.51
C THR A 18 -11.81 8.74 -18.97
N LEU A 19 -12.79 9.36 -19.63
CA LEU A 19 -13.08 9.17 -21.06
C LEU A 19 -12.28 10.14 -21.94
N ALA A 20 -11.79 11.25 -21.39
CA ALA A 20 -10.90 12.14 -22.11
C ALA A 20 -9.55 11.48 -22.42
N ALA A 21 -8.95 11.88 -23.54
CA ALA A 21 -7.60 11.45 -23.87
C ALA A 21 -6.61 11.96 -22.82
N PRO A 22 -5.73 11.11 -22.27
CA PRO A 22 -4.71 11.54 -21.32
C PRO A 22 -3.68 12.44 -22.02
N ASN A 23 -3.11 13.39 -21.27
CA ASN A 23 -2.06 14.27 -21.78
C ASN A 23 -0.77 13.49 -22.10
N GLN A 24 -0.47 12.49 -21.26
CA GLN A 24 0.67 11.58 -21.43
C GLN A 24 0.29 10.19 -20.94
N VAL A 25 0.93 9.17 -21.54
CA VAL A 25 0.81 7.76 -21.17
C VAL A 25 2.20 7.20 -20.99
N PHE A 26 2.41 6.50 -19.88
CA PHE A 26 3.67 5.85 -19.54
C PHE A 26 3.42 4.35 -19.31
N PRO A 27 4.19 3.45 -19.94
CA PRO A 27 4.05 2.02 -19.69
C PRO A 27 4.53 1.67 -18.28
N THR A 28 3.91 0.67 -17.68
CA THR A 28 4.29 0.14 -16.36
C THR A 28 4.57 -1.35 -16.38
N GLY A 29 4.89 -1.91 -15.21
CA GLY A 29 4.68 -3.34 -14.99
C GLY A 29 3.19 -3.71 -14.95
N PRO A 30 2.87 -5.00 -14.84
CA PRO A 30 1.50 -5.49 -14.87
C PRO A 30 0.70 -5.03 -13.64
N ALA A 31 -0.55 -4.63 -13.89
CA ALA A 31 -1.54 -4.28 -12.87
C ALA A 31 -0.99 -3.26 -11.83
N PRO A 32 -0.74 -2.00 -12.26
CA PRO A 32 -0.30 -0.94 -11.37
C PRO A 32 -1.40 -0.59 -10.34
N GLU A 33 -1.17 -0.88 -9.07
CA GLU A 33 -2.17 -0.80 -7.99
C GLU A 33 -2.13 0.51 -7.21
N ASP A 34 -0.94 1.10 -7.05
CA ASP A 34 -0.76 2.34 -6.29
C ASP A 34 0.31 3.23 -6.93
N ILE A 35 0.21 4.53 -6.66
CA ILE A 35 1.10 5.55 -7.19
C ILE A 35 1.31 6.69 -6.20
N ILE A 36 2.58 7.07 -6.01
CA ILE A 36 2.99 8.23 -5.22
C ILE A 36 3.85 9.16 -6.08
N ALA A 37 3.55 10.47 -6.06
CA ALA A 37 4.40 11.48 -6.64
C ALA A 37 5.30 12.10 -5.57
N HIS A 38 6.61 12.11 -5.78
CA HIS A 38 7.58 12.71 -4.85
C HIS A 38 8.85 13.14 -5.57
N ASN A 39 9.38 14.33 -5.23
CA ASN A 39 10.61 14.90 -5.80
C ASN A 39 10.70 14.82 -7.34
N GLY A 40 9.59 15.14 -8.02
CA GLY A 40 9.52 15.13 -9.48
C GLY A 40 9.44 13.75 -10.14
N LYS A 41 9.42 12.66 -9.36
CA LYS A 41 9.27 11.28 -9.83
C LYS A 41 7.92 10.69 -9.46
N LEU A 42 7.55 9.61 -10.15
CA LEU A 42 6.41 8.77 -9.86
C LEU A 42 6.89 7.40 -9.38
N TYR A 43 6.38 6.96 -8.24
CA TYR A 43 6.65 5.67 -7.62
C TYR A 43 5.41 4.80 -7.78
N ILE A 44 5.53 3.68 -8.47
CA ILE A 44 4.38 2.88 -8.94
C ILE A 44 4.52 1.45 -8.44
N ALA A 45 3.47 0.94 -7.82
CA ALA A 45 3.37 -0.44 -7.34
C ALA A 45 2.85 -1.37 -8.44
N ASN A 46 3.71 -2.21 -9.02
CA ASN A 46 3.30 -3.20 -10.01
C ASN A 46 3.07 -4.56 -9.35
N SER A 47 1.82 -5.03 -9.33
CA SER A 47 1.43 -6.19 -8.53
C SER A 47 1.57 -7.53 -9.29
N GLY A 48 1.37 -7.56 -10.61
CA GLY A 48 1.24 -8.85 -11.30
C GLY A 48 -0.08 -9.58 -10.98
N PHE A 49 -1.01 -8.93 -10.27
CA PHE A 49 -2.37 -9.38 -10.03
C PHE A 49 -2.47 -10.80 -9.44
N GLY A 50 -1.70 -11.04 -8.38
CA GLY A 50 -1.59 -12.34 -7.73
C GLY A 50 -0.96 -13.39 -8.65
N ASP A 51 -1.57 -14.57 -8.77
CA ASP A 51 -1.04 -15.62 -9.64
C ASP A 51 -1.24 -15.35 -11.13
N TYR A 52 -2.13 -14.42 -11.51
CA TYR A 52 -2.56 -14.28 -12.89
C TYR A 52 -1.46 -13.76 -13.81
N ARG A 53 -0.61 -12.84 -13.32
CA ARG A 53 0.41 -12.15 -14.14
C ARG A 53 1.77 -12.03 -13.44
N LYS A 54 2.03 -12.84 -12.41
CA LYS A 54 3.31 -12.84 -11.68
C LYS A 54 4.55 -13.08 -12.53
N GLU A 55 4.40 -13.77 -13.67
CA GLU A 55 5.51 -14.07 -14.60
C GLU A 55 5.70 -12.99 -15.68
N VAL A 56 4.82 -11.98 -15.74
CA VAL A 56 4.94 -10.88 -16.69
C VAL A 56 6.11 -9.98 -16.27
N LYS A 57 6.88 -9.50 -17.25
CA LYS A 57 8.02 -8.61 -17.00
C LYS A 57 7.63 -7.45 -16.08
N ASN A 58 8.47 -7.18 -15.08
CA ASN A 58 8.30 -6.15 -14.07
C ASN A 58 7.10 -6.36 -13.11
N ALA A 59 6.49 -7.56 -13.07
CA ALA A 59 5.60 -7.92 -11.97
C ALA A 59 6.35 -7.84 -10.63
N GLY A 60 5.65 -7.39 -9.59
CA GLY A 60 6.21 -7.35 -8.26
C GLY A 60 7.27 -6.26 -8.03
N THR A 61 7.29 -5.22 -8.86
CA THR A 61 8.32 -4.18 -8.81
C THR A 61 7.77 -2.84 -8.36
N LEU A 62 8.58 -2.13 -7.58
CA LEU A 62 8.50 -0.68 -7.46
C LEU A 62 9.12 -0.08 -8.72
N GLN A 63 8.31 0.57 -9.54
CA GLN A 63 8.79 1.35 -10.68
C GLN A 63 8.98 2.80 -10.28
N ILE A 64 10.14 3.36 -10.61
CA ILE A 64 10.51 4.75 -10.39
C ILE A 64 10.58 5.42 -11.75
N LEU A 65 9.55 6.17 -12.09
CA LEU A 65 9.36 6.82 -13.38
C LEU A 65 9.68 8.32 -13.29
N ASP A 66 10.52 8.81 -14.20
CA ASP A 66 10.67 10.24 -14.47
C ASP A 66 9.62 10.66 -15.53
N PRO A 67 8.60 11.44 -15.17
CA PRO A 67 7.55 11.84 -16.11
C PRO A 67 8.01 12.85 -17.17
N ILE A 68 9.19 13.48 -17.01
CA ILE A 68 9.75 14.39 -18.01
C ILE A 68 10.42 13.62 -19.14
N THR A 69 11.21 12.59 -18.79
CA THR A 69 11.96 11.80 -19.77
C THR A 69 11.25 10.51 -20.19
N GLY A 70 10.27 10.05 -19.41
CA GLY A 70 9.61 8.75 -19.59
C GLY A 70 10.47 7.55 -19.20
N THR A 71 11.66 7.78 -18.62
CA THR A 71 12.59 6.71 -18.22
C THR A 71 12.16 6.08 -16.90
N SER A 72 12.43 4.78 -16.73
CA SER A 72 12.05 4.03 -15.54
C SER A 72 13.18 3.15 -15.02
N GLU A 73 13.31 3.13 -13.70
CA GLU A 73 14.07 2.14 -12.94
C GLU A 73 13.10 1.20 -12.21
N TYR A 74 13.51 -0.04 -11.99
CA TYR A 74 12.67 -1.07 -11.39
C TYR A 74 13.41 -1.78 -10.26
N ILE A 75 12.77 -1.86 -9.10
CA ILE A 75 13.28 -2.57 -7.93
C ILE A 75 12.30 -3.69 -7.62
N HIS A 76 12.77 -4.94 -7.61
CA HIS A 76 11.91 -6.06 -7.23
C HIS A 76 11.63 -6.02 -5.72
N ILE A 77 10.35 -5.94 -5.37
CA ILE A 77 9.90 -5.87 -3.98
C ILE A 77 9.43 -7.24 -3.52
N GLY A 78 8.56 -7.89 -4.29
CA GLY A 78 7.97 -9.16 -3.93
C GLY A 78 6.92 -9.54 -4.97
N PRO A 79 6.32 -10.73 -4.89
CA PRO A 79 5.53 -11.27 -5.98
C PRO A 79 4.28 -10.46 -6.32
N ASN A 80 3.71 -9.69 -5.37
CA ASN A 80 2.51 -8.88 -5.57
C ASN A 80 2.56 -7.56 -4.80
N LEU A 81 3.33 -6.58 -5.28
CA LEU A 81 3.40 -5.23 -4.69
C LEU A 81 2.10 -4.45 -4.94
N VAL A 82 1.38 -4.09 -3.87
CA VAL A 82 0.02 -3.51 -3.97
C VAL A 82 -0.13 -2.15 -3.32
N GLN A 83 0.72 -1.80 -2.35
CA GLN A 83 0.59 -0.57 -1.58
C GLN A 83 1.93 0.14 -1.44
N LEU A 84 1.89 1.47 -1.52
CA LEU A 84 3.00 2.34 -1.18
C LEU A 84 2.62 3.28 -0.03
N SER A 85 3.55 3.53 0.87
CA SER A 85 3.45 4.64 1.83
C SER A 85 4.81 5.29 1.98
N ILE A 86 4.87 6.62 1.87
CA ILE A 86 6.13 7.36 1.84
C ILE A 86 6.37 8.09 3.16
N ASN A 87 7.62 8.11 3.62
CA ASN A 87 8.08 9.05 4.64
C ASN A 87 8.97 10.09 3.96
N LYS A 88 8.45 11.30 3.75
CA LYS A 88 9.16 12.34 3.00
C LYS A 88 10.29 12.95 3.81
N THR A 89 10.14 13.00 5.14
CA THR A 89 11.13 13.57 6.06
C THR A 89 12.39 12.72 6.11
N GLU A 90 12.24 11.40 6.19
CA GLU A 90 13.36 10.45 6.26
C GLU A 90 13.72 9.84 4.89
N ASN A 91 13.03 10.27 3.83
CA ASN A 91 13.30 9.96 2.43
C ASN A 91 13.34 8.46 2.09
N TYR A 92 12.35 7.71 2.57
CA TYR A 92 12.14 6.30 2.22
C TYR A 92 10.67 6.00 1.89
N ILE A 93 10.44 4.88 1.21
CA ILE A 93 9.10 4.37 0.89
C ILE A 93 8.92 2.96 1.42
N ALA A 94 7.83 2.72 2.15
CA ALA A 94 7.36 1.40 2.51
C ALA A 94 6.56 0.82 1.34
N CYS A 95 6.96 -0.36 0.90
CA CYS A 95 6.41 -1.10 -0.22
C CYS A 95 5.72 -2.36 0.33
N GLY A 96 4.41 -2.31 0.48
CA GLY A 96 3.59 -3.42 0.96
C GLY A 96 3.26 -4.40 -0.16
N TYR A 97 3.71 -5.65 -0.02
CA TYR A 97 3.45 -6.70 -0.99
C TYR A 97 2.70 -7.87 -0.37
N LEU A 98 1.71 -8.37 -1.09
CA LEU A 98 1.06 -9.64 -0.80
C LEU A 98 1.91 -10.77 -1.41
N ASN A 99 1.73 -11.98 -0.89
CA ASN A 99 2.15 -13.17 -1.64
C ASN A 99 1.02 -13.63 -2.56
N THR A 100 1.33 -14.45 -3.58
CA THR A 100 0.30 -14.96 -4.48
C THR A 100 -0.54 -16.02 -3.78
N PRO A 101 -1.82 -16.21 -4.16
CA PRO A 101 -2.67 -17.24 -3.55
C PRO A 101 -2.01 -18.63 -3.50
N SER A 102 -1.34 -19.05 -4.59
CA SER A 102 -0.66 -20.34 -4.68
C SER A 102 0.60 -20.46 -3.80
N ALA A 103 1.18 -19.35 -3.38
CA ALA A 103 2.32 -19.30 -2.46
C ALA A 103 1.86 -19.21 -1.00
N VAL A 104 0.78 -18.47 -0.72
CA VAL A 104 0.15 -18.42 0.61
C VAL A 104 -0.28 -19.83 1.08
N VAL A 105 -0.85 -20.66 0.20
CA VAL A 105 -1.20 -22.05 0.56
C VAL A 105 0.01 -22.92 0.90
N LYS A 106 1.22 -22.52 0.51
CA LYS A 106 2.49 -23.16 0.87
C LYS A 106 3.12 -22.56 2.13
N GLY A 107 2.46 -21.58 2.76
CA GLY A 107 2.96 -20.89 3.94
C GLY A 107 3.97 -19.78 3.63
N GLU A 108 4.09 -19.35 2.37
CA GLU A 108 4.96 -18.23 2.03
C GLU A 108 4.34 -16.89 2.45
N LEU A 109 5.20 -15.97 2.87
CA LEU A 109 4.79 -14.72 3.52
C LEU A 109 4.70 -13.56 2.51
N GLY A 110 3.79 -12.63 2.78
CA GLY A 110 3.86 -11.28 2.22
C GLY A 110 4.80 -10.42 3.06
N GLY A 111 4.65 -9.10 2.98
CA GLY A 111 5.39 -8.22 3.88
C GLY A 111 5.54 -6.80 3.39
N ILE A 112 6.50 -6.12 4.01
CA ILE A 112 6.87 -4.75 3.71
C ILE A 112 8.37 -4.72 3.42
N LYS A 113 8.76 -4.09 2.31
CA LYS A 113 10.15 -3.68 2.09
C LYS A 113 10.26 -2.17 2.11
N PHE A 114 11.30 -1.66 2.73
CA PHE A 114 11.57 -0.25 2.80
C PHE A 114 12.68 0.09 1.83
N VAL A 115 12.44 1.05 0.95
CA VAL A 115 13.40 1.46 -0.08
C VAL A 115 13.83 2.90 0.17
N ASP A 116 15.14 3.12 0.20
CA ASP A 116 15.73 4.46 0.25
C ASP A 116 15.52 5.18 -1.07
N LEU A 117 14.98 6.40 -1.03
CA LEU A 117 14.62 7.14 -2.24
C LEU A 117 15.80 7.88 -2.90
N THR A 118 16.97 7.89 -2.26
CA THR A 118 18.20 8.50 -2.79
C THR A 118 19.00 7.49 -3.61
N THR A 119 19.13 6.29 -3.06
CA THR A 119 20.02 5.23 -3.53
C THR A 119 19.29 4.06 -4.15
N ASN A 120 17.96 4.01 -4.03
CA ASN A 120 17.11 2.92 -4.52
C ASN A 120 17.42 1.54 -3.90
N ASN A 121 18.13 1.53 -2.76
CA ASN A 121 18.45 0.30 -2.05
C ASN A 121 17.36 -0.08 -1.06
N ILE A 122 17.18 -1.38 -0.86
CA ILE A 122 16.33 -1.92 0.22
C ILE A 122 17.06 -1.68 1.55
N LEU A 123 16.44 -0.91 2.43
CA LEU A 123 16.92 -0.61 3.77
C LEU A 123 16.59 -1.72 4.77
N ARG A 124 15.37 -2.26 4.66
CA ARG A 124 14.84 -3.26 5.59
C ARG A 124 13.74 -4.07 4.93
N GLU A 125 13.59 -5.31 5.38
CA GLU A 125 12.48 -6.18 5.03
C GLU A 125 11.75 -6.64 6.30
N MET A 126 10.43 -6.73 6.22
CA MET A 126 9.55 -7.25 7.25
C MET A 126 8.63 -8.29 6.61
N PRO A 127 9.00 -9.59 6.65
CA PRO A 127 8.10 -10.64 6.21
C PRO A 127 6.94 -10.78 7.21
N LEU A 128 5.72 -10.81 6.70
CA LEU A 128 4.50 -10.77 7.52
C LEU A 128 3.50 -11.82 7.02
N LYS A 129 2.95 -12.57 7.97
CA LYS A 129 1.87 -13.52 7.72
C LYS A 129 0.55 -12.77 7.58
N ASP A 130 -0.25 -13.15 6.59
CA ASP A 130 -1.57 -12.57 6.34
C ASP A 130 -1.55 -11.02 6.27
N PHE A 131 -0.47 -10.46 5.71
CA PHE A 131 -0.35 -9.02 5.47
C PHE A 131 -1.45 -8.54 4.52
N SER A 132 -2.03 -7.37 4.80
CA SER A 132 -3.00 -6.74 3.90
C SER A 132 -2.66 -5.30 3.54
N ASP A 133 -2.22 -4.47 4.50
CA ASP A 133 -1.96 -3.04 4.23
C ASP A 133 -0.91 -2.43 5.19
N VAL A 134 -0.29 -1.32 4.79
CA VAL A 134 0.71 -0.54 5.54
C VAL A 134 0.56 0.97 5.33
N VAL A 135 0.66 1.75 6.41
CA VAL A 135 0.80 3.20 6.36
C VAL A 135 1.90 3.69 7.29
N LEU A 136 2.55 4.79 6.90
CA LEU A 136 3.58 5.46 7.68
C LEU A 136 3.00 6.73 8.31
N ASN A 137 3.29 6.93 9.59
CA ASN A 137 3.14 8.24 10.20
C ASN A 137 4.42 9.04 9.96
N GLU A 138 4.38 10.01 9.04
CA GLU A 138 5.56 10.81 8.70
C GLU A 138 6.11 11.62 9.89
N SER A 139 5.27 12.01 10.85
CA SER A 139 5.69 12.84 11.99
C SER A 139 6.42 12.07 13.09
N THR A 140 6.06 10.80 13.29
CA THR A 140 6.64 9.96 14.35
C THR A 140 7.57 8.87 13.82
N GLY A 141 7.52 8.60 12.51
CA GLY A 141 8.18 7.47 11.87
C GLY A 141 7.55 6.10 12.20
N ALA A 142 6.41 6.09 12.90
CA ALA A 142 5.70 4.87 13.21
C ALA A 142 5.14 4.20 11.95
N ILE A 143 5.24 2.88 11.92
CA ILE A 143 4.75 2.03 10.82
C ILE A 143 3.55 1.29 11.35
N TYR A 144 2.37 1.56 10.80
CA TYR A 144 1.15 0.84 11.12
C TYR A 144 0.83 -0.12 9.98
N TYR A 145 0.41 -1.33 10.31
CA TYR A 145 0.09 -2.32 9.29
C TYR A 145 -0.97 -3.31 9.78
N LEU A 146 -1.68 -3.88 8.82
CA LEU A 146 -2.65 -4.94 9.03
C LEU A 146 -1.99 -6.30 8.72
N SER A 147 -2.08 -7.22 9.66
CA SER A 147 -1.48 -8.56 9.58
C SER A 147 -2.14 -9.49 10.60
N ASP A 148 -2.12 -10.80 10.37
CA ASP A 148 -2.48 -11.87 11.32
C ASP A 148 -3.72 -11.57 12.18
N GLY A 149 -4.78 -11.03 11.56
CA GLY A 149 -6.04 -10.75 12.25
C GLY A 149 -6.03 -9.51 13.15
N GLY A 150 -5.20 -8.50 12.87
CA GLY A 150 -5.25 -7.25 13.62
C GLY A 150 -4.44 -6.10 13.04
N LEU A 151 -4.48 -4.98 13.77
CA LEU A 151 -3.69 -3.79 13.52
C LEU A 151 -2.47 -3.80 14.43
N TYR A 152 -1.30 -3.70 13.82
CA TYR A 152 -0.01 -3.68 14.47
C TYR A 152 0.65 -2.31 14.31
N VAL A 153 1.53 -1.99 15.26
CA VAL A 153 2.46 -0.87 15.17
C VAL A 153 3.89 -1.35 15.32
N PHE A 154 4.76 -0.79 14.49
CA PHE A 154 6.19 -0.89 14.65
C PHE A 154 6.77 0.53 14.82
N PRO A 155 7.50 0.85 15.90
CA PRO A 155 7.77 2.24 16.27
C PRO A 155 8.57 3.04 15.24
N HIS A 156 9.49 2.37 14.52
CA HIS A 156 10.38 3.02 13.58
C HIS A 156 11.09 1.99 12.70
N ILE A 157 11.44 2.33 11.46
CA ILE A 157 12.21 1.44 10.56
C ILE A 157 13.57 1.01 11.14
N ASN A 158 14.19 1.86 11.95
CA ASN A 158 15.48 1.58 12.61
C ASN A 158 15.33 0.96 14.01
N SER A 159 14.10 0.72 14.46
CA SER A 159 13.84 0.16 15.79
C SER A 159 14.31 -1.29 15.89
N ARG A 160 14.76 -1.67 17.09
CA ARG A 160 15.04 -3.07 17.47
C ARG A 160 13.89 -3.70 18.25
N ALA A 161 12.81 -2.95 18.49
CA ALA A 161 11.62 -3.48 19.14
C ALA A 161 10.99 -4.61 18.32
N ILE A 162 10.11 -5.38 18.94
CA ILE A 162 9.19 -6.25 18.22
C ILE A 162 7.93 -5.42 17.88
N PRO A 163 7.26 -5.69 16.74
CA PRO A 163 5.97 -5.09 16.47
C PRO A 163 4.95 -5.44 17.55
N GLN A 164 4.04 -4.51 17.86
CA GLN A 164 3.00 -4.69 18.86
C GLN A 164 1.63 -4.73 18.20
N LEU A 165 0.82 -5.72 18.56
CA LEU A 165 -0.61 -5.73 18.25
C LEU A 165 -1.29 -4.65 19.11
N ILE A 166 -1.92 -3.67 18.47
CA ILE A 166 -2.62 -2.59 19.16
C ILE A 166 -4.14 -2.74 19.10
N LEU A 167 -4.66 -3.40 18.08
CA LEU A 167 -6.09 -3.73 17.99
C LEU A 167 -6.29 -5.11 17.33
N GLU A 168 -6.87 -6.04 18.08
CA GLU A 168 -7.25 -7.37 17.59
C GLU A 168 -8.56 -7.32 16.80
N ASN A 169 -8.58 -7.93 15.62
CA ASN A 169 -9.81 -8.18 14.89
C ASN A 169 -10.50 -9.42 15.46
N LYS A 170 -11.39 -9.20 16.43
CA LYS A 170 -12.20 -10.26 17.04
C LYS A 170 -13.35 -10.73 16.15
N THR A 171 -13.56 -10.06 15.03
CA THR A 171 -14.56 -10.41 14.03
C THR A 171 -13.89 -11.26 12.95
N LYS A 172 -14.63 -12.14 12.28
CA LYS A 172 -14.11 -12.82 11.08
C LYS A 172 -14.15 -11.90 9.85
N ASP A 173 -14.27 -10.60 10.07
CA ASP A 173 -14.36 -9.61 9.02
C ASP A 173 -13.00 -9.38 8.37
N VAL A 174 -13.02 -8.93 7.12
CA VAL A 174 -11.82 -8.68 6.35
C VAL A 174 -11.44 -7.20 6.42
N TRP A 175 -10.47 -6.90 7.29
CA TRP A 175 -9.79 -5.60 7.35
C TRP A 175 -8.71 -5.57 6.28
N TYR A 176 -8.91 -4.74 5.27
CA TYR A 176 -8.13 -4.85 4.04
C TYR A 176 -7.52 -3.53 3.56
N SER A 177 -7.91 -2.40 4.16
CA SER A 177 -7.25 -1.13 3.91
C SER A 177 -6.95 -0.37 5.19
N LEU A 178 -5.91 0.45 5.14
CA LEU A 178 -5.46 1.29 6.23
C LEU A 178 -5.16 2.70 5.73
N GLY A 179 -5.63 3.70 6.47
CA GLY A 179 -5.33 5.10 6.29
C GLY A 179 -4.85 5.73 7.59
N ILE A 180 -4.24 6.91 7.49
CA ILE A 180 -3.85 7.71 8.64
C ILE A 180 -4.25 9.17 8.42
N ASP A 181 -4.90 9.76 9.41
CA ASP A 181 -5.01 11.20 9.55
C ASP A 181 -3.82 11.71 10.36
N GLY A 182 -2.86 12.33 9.68
CA GLY A 182 -1.66 12.87 10.32
C GLY A 182 -1.94 14.01 11.30
N THR A 183 -3.09 14.69 11.20
CA THR A 183 -3.44 15.83 12.06
C THR A 183 -3.84 15.37 13.45
N ASN A 184 -4.77 14.41 13.53
CA ASN A 184 -5.26 13.85 14.78
C ASN A 184 -4.53 12.57 15.20
N SER A 185 -3.61 12.09 14.35
CA SER A 185 -2.94 10.78 14.49
C SER A 185 -3.93 9.61 14.55
N GLU A 186 -5.08 9.72 13.87
CA GLU A 186 -6.08 8.67 13.84
C GLU A 186 -5.77 7.66 12.72
N LEU A 187 -6.03 6.38 12.98
CA LEU A 187 -5.89 5.28 12.03
C LEU A 187 -7.27 4.87 11.54
N TRP A 188 -7.41 4.71 10.24
CA TRP A 188 -8.69 4.46 9.60
C TRP A 188 -8.63 3.11 8.90
N ILE A 189 -9.33 2.12 9.43
CA ILE A 189 -9.33 0.75 8.90
C ILE A 189 -10.56 0.60 8.00
N GLY A 190 -10.35 0.28 6.73
CA GLY A 190 -11.43 -0.16 5.84
C GLY A 190 -11.78 -1.62 6.13
N ASN A 191 -12.95 -1.82 6.74
CA ASN A 191 -13.52 -3.12 6.99
C ASN A 191 -14.48 -3.50 5.85
N ALA A 192 -14.09 -4.45 5.01
CA ALA A 192 -14.93 -4.99 3.93
C ALA A 192 -15.92 -6.06 4.40
N ARG A 193 -15.86 -6.49 5.66
CA ARG A 193 -16.61 -7.61 6.23
C ARG A 193 -16.33 -8.92 5.49
N ASN A 194 -17.04 -9.17 4.41
CA ASN A 194 -16.93 -10.39 3.59
C ASN A 194 -16.83 -10.10 2.09
N TYR A 195 -16.52 -8.86 1.72
CA TYR A 195 -16.47 -8.33 0.35
C TYR A 195 -17.82 -8.28 -0.41
N GLN A 196 -18.91 -8.72 0.20
CA GLN A 196 -20.22 -8.84 -0.44
C GLN A 196 -21.25 -7.89 0.17
N SER A 197 -21.21 -7.70 1.48
CA SER A 197 -22.04 -6.74 2.21
C SER A 197 -21.40 -5.35 2.25
N ASP A 198 -22.22 -4.35 2.54
CA ASP A 198 -21.74 -3.01 2.89
C ASP A 198 -20.78 -3.10 4.08
N GLY A 199 -19.70 -2.32 4.00
CA GLY A 199 -18.61 -2.31 4.97
C GLY A 199 -18.74 -1.19 5.99
N GLU A 200 -17.65 -0.93 6.68
CA GLU A 200 -17.50 0.22 7.56
C GLU A 200 -16.05 0.72 7.56
N VAL A 201 -15.87 1.97 7.99
CA VAL A 201 -14.56 2.48 8.38
C VAL A 201 -14.50 2.48 9.91
N ILE A 202 -13.50 1.80 10.46
CA ILE A 202 -13.21 1.77 11.90
C ILE A 202 -12.12 2.82 12.15
N VAL A 203 -12.44 3.86 12.91
CA VAL A 203 -11.49 4.90 13.30
C VAL A 203 -10.90 4.53 14.66
N VAL A 204 -9.57 4.49 14.74
CA VAL A 204 -8.81 3.97 15.87
C VAL A 204 -7.74 4.98 16.26
N SER A 205 -7.58 5.22 17.55
CA SER A 205 -6.47 6.03 18.07
C SER A 205 -5.12 5.28 17.96
N PRO A 206 -3.97 5.96 18.09
CA PRO A 206 -2.65 5.32 18.02
C PRO A 206 -2.40 4.18 19.02
N ASN A 207 -3.16 4.15 20.12
CA ASN A 207 -3.04 3.12 21.16
C ASN A 207 -4.01 1.94 20.98
N GLY A 208 -4.80 1.94 19.89
CA GLY A 208 -5.74 0.87 19.58
C GLY A 208 -7.17 1.06 20.08
N ALA A 209 -7.50 2.17 20.77
CA ALA A 209 -8.88 2.43 21.16
C ALA A 209 -9.73 2.82 19.95
N ILE A 210 -10.85 2.12 19.73
CA ILE A 210 -11.85 2.46 18.71
C ILE A 210 -12.54 3.76 19.11
N LEU A 211 -12.50 4.75 18.22
CA LEU A 211 -13.13 6.06 18.38
C LEU A 211 -14.50 6.10 17.71
N HIS A 212 -14.57 5.61 16.47
CA HIS A 212 -15.79 5.62 15.67
C HIS A 212 -15.89 4.39 14.77
N ASN A 213 -17.13 4.00 14.45
CA ASN A 213 -17.45 3.10 13.35
C ASN A 213 -18.40 3.83 12.40
N ILE A 214 -18.00 3.94 11.13
CA ILE A 214 -18.72 4.73 10.13
C ILE A 214 -19.21 3.76 9.05
N PRO A 215 -20.53 3.50 8.95
CA PRO A 215 -21.07 2.67 7.87
C PRO A 215 -20.80 3.30 6.52
N VAL A 216 -20.35 2.50 5.56
CA VAL A 216 -20.05 2.92 4.18
C VAL A 216 -20.53 1.84 3.20
N GLY A 217 -20.33 2.06 1.90
CA GLY A 217 -20.62 1.06 0.89
C GLY A 217 -19.67 -0.14 0.94
N LYS A 218 -19.74 -0.97 -0.10
CA LYS A 218 -18.90 -2.16 -0.24
C LYS A 218 -17.43 -1.78 -0.41
N ASN A 219 -16.55 -2.60 0.17
CA ASN A 219 -15.10 -2.57 -0.04
C ASN A 219 -14.49 -1.15 0.14
N PRO A 220 -14.54 -0.55 1.34
CA PRO A 220 -13.88 0.74 1.58
C PRO A 220 -12.35 0.62 1.45
N ARG A 221 -11.76 1.17 0.37
CA ARG A 221 -10.31 1.01 0.08
C ARG A 221 -9.44 2.17 0.50
N LYS A 222 -9.93 3.41 0.37
CA LYS A 222 -9.10 4.59 0.58
C LYS A 222 -9.93 5.71 1.18
N VAL A 223 -9.40 6.26 2.27
CA VAL A 223 -9.91 7.48 2.89
C VAL A 223 -9.09 8.63 2.30
N VAL A 224 -9.78 9.66 1.81
CA VAL A 224 -9.15 10.86 1.27
C VAL A 224 -9.69 12.06 2.06
N GLY A 225 -8.81 12.72 2.81
CA GLY A 225 -9.10 13.99 3.48
C GLY A 225 -8.99 15.17 2.52
N TYR A 226 -9.60 16.30 2.90
CA TYR A 226 -9.45 17.60 2.25
C TYR A 226 -8.52 18.50 3.06
#